data_AF-F2RH26-F1
#
_entry.id   AF-F2RH26-F1
#
_cell.length_a   1.000
_cell.length_b   1.000
_cell.length_c   1.000
_cell.angle_alpha   90.00
_cell.angle_beta   90.00
_cell.angle_gamma   90.00
#
_symmetry.space_group_name_H-M   'P 1'
#
loop_
_entity.id
_entity.type
_entity.pdbx_description
1 polymer ?
#
loop_
_entity_poly.entity_id
_entity_poly.type
_entity_poly.pdbx_seq_one_letter_code
_entity_poly.pdbx_strand_id
1 'polypeptide(L)' 'MTEVARLVRLTTSHDPAPGDLNGETLCDADLAILATAPDTYQGYAAAVREEYAFVPDDAFREGRAAVLRHLLDSPACS' A
#
# COMPACT_ATOMS: atom_id res chain seq x y z
N MET A 1 -19.27 -14.98 -5.94
CA MET A 1 -17.83 -14.81 -5.66
C MET A 1 -17.22 -13.52 -6.24
N THR A 2 -18.01 -12.66 -6.91
CA THR A 2 -17.51 -11.46 -7.59
C THR A 2 -16.91 -10.41 -6.65
N GLU A 3 -17.44 -10.31 -5.42
CA GLU A 3 -17.05 -9.26 -4.48
C GLU A 3 -15.62 -9.43 -3.94
N VAL A 4 -15.26 -10.63 -3.50
CA VAL A 4 -13.89 -10.91 -3.03
C VAL A 4 -12.87 -10.64 -4.13
N ALA A 5 -13.16 -11.05 -5.36
CA ALA A 5 -12.28 -10.79 -6.50
C ALA A 5 -12.23 -9.31 -6.92
N ARG A 6 -13.27 -8.53 -6.60
CA ARG A 6 -13.26 -7.06 -6.79
C ARG A 6 -12.37 -6.40 -5.74
N LEU A 7 -12.54 -6.78 -4.48
CA LEU A 7 -11.77 -6.30 -3.34
C LEU A 7 -10.27 -6.61 -3.46
N VAL A 8 -9.89 -7.82 -3.90
CA VAL A 8 -8.48 -8.15 -4.17
C VAL A 8 -7.88 -7.30 -5.28
N ARG A 9 -8.65 -6.89 -6.28
CA ARG A 9 -8.14 -5.99 -7.33
C ARG A 9 -8.03 -4.55 -6.84
N LEU A 10 -8.91 -4.14 -5.92
CA LEU A 10 -8.89 -2.81 -5.32
C LEU A 10 -7.58 -2.50 -4.60
N THR A 11 -6.93 -3.48 -3.97
CA THR A 11 -5.60 -3.31 -3.33
C THR A 11 -4.47 -3.01 -4.31
N THR A 12 -4.75 -2.90 -5.61
CA THR A 12 -3.76 -2.44 -6.60
C THR A 12 -3.72 -0.92 -6.70
N SER A 13 -4.87 -0.26 -6.52
CA SER A 13 -5.01 1.20 -6.67
C SER A 13 -5.33 1.93 -5.37
N HIS A 14 -5.87 1.22 -4.38
CA HIS A 14 -6.32 1.79 -3.11
C HIS A 14 -7.24 3.01 -3.29
N ASP A 15 -8.11 2.93 -4.32
CA ASP A 15 -9.01 4.00 -4.75
C ASP A 15 -10.45 3.47 -4.77
N PRO A 16 -11.08 3.28 -3.60
CA PRO A 16 -12.47 2.85 -3.52
C PRO A 16 -13.40 3.95 -4.06
N ALA A 17 -14.52 3.53 -4.66
CA ALA A 17 -15.56 4.48 -5.02
C ALA A 17 -16.15 5.13 -3.76
N PRO A 18 -16.52 6.42 -3.77
CA PRO A 18 -17.09 7.09 -2.60
C PRO A 18 -18.30 6.32 -2.04
N GLY A 19 -18.24 5.94 -0.76
CA GLY A 19 -19.29 5.18 -0.08
C GLY A 19 -19.19 3.66 -0.24
N ASP A 20 -18.12 3.15 -0.85
CA ASP A 20 -17.77 1.72 -0.84
C ASP A 20 -17.09 1.36 0.48
N LEU A 21 -17.88 1.24 1.55
CA LEU A 21 -17.38 0.97 2.91
C LEU A 21 -16.50 -0.29 2.99
N ASN A 22 -16.81 -1.32 2.21
CA ASN A 22 -16.00 -2.55 2.17
C ASN A 22 -14.63 -2.29 1.52
N GLY A 23 -14.61 -1.48 0.46
CA GLY A 23 -13.39 -1.06 -0.21
C GLY A 23 -12.53 -0.15 0.66
N GLU A 24 -13.16 0.85 1.30
CA GLU A 24 -12.52 1.77 2.25
C GLU A 24 -11.89 0.98 3.42
N THR A 25 -12.68 0.13 4.09
CA THR A 25 -12.20 -0.70 5.21
C THR A 25 -11.03 -1.61 4.81
N LEU A 26 -11.09 -2.21 3.62
CA LEU A 26 -10.01 -3.06 3.13
C LEU A 26 -8.73 -2.27 2.86
N CYS A 27 -8.85 -1.10 2.23
CA CYS A 27 -7.70 -0.26 1.91
C CYS A 27 -7.06 0.30 3.18
N ASP A 28 -7.84 0.69 4.19
CA ASP A 28 -7.32 1.09 5.49
C ASP A 28 -6.56 -0.05 6.18
N ALA A 29 -7.13 -1.26 6.16
CA ALA A 29 -6.47 -2.42 6.74
C ALA A 29 -5.15 -2.76 6.03
N ASP A 30 -5.11 -2.66 4.69
CA ASP A 30 -3.93 -2.94 3.89
C ASP A 30 -2.82 -1.87 4.09
N LEU A 31 -3.22 -0.60 4.18
CA LEU A 31 -2.30 0.54 4.32
C LEU A 31 -1.97 0.89 5.78
N ALA A 32 -2.53 0.19 6.76
CA ALA A 32 -2.36 0.46 8.19
C ALA A 32 -0.87 0.56 8.62
N ILE A 33 0.02 -0.18 7.95
CA ILE A 33 1.46 -0.16 8.23
C ILE A 33 2.08 1.24 8.07
N LEU A 34 1.54 2.07 7.17
CA LEU A 34 2.03 3.43 6.91
C LEU A 34 1.74 4.38 8.08
N ALA A 35 0.72 4.09 8.90
CA ALA A 35 0.33 4.88 10.06
C ALA A 35 0.97 4.40 11.37
N THR A 36 1.89 3.42 11.31
CA THR A 36 2.54 2.86 12.51
C THR A 36 3.65 3.79 13.05
N ALA A 37 4.09 3.49 14.28
CA ALA A 37 5.23 4.19 14.88
C ALA A 37 6.48 4.10 13.97
N PRO A 38 7.36 5.13 13.97
CA PRO A 38 8.52 5.17 13.09
C PRO A 38 9.40 3.91 13.12
N ASP A 39 9.66 3.36 14.31
CA ASP A 39 10.49 2.16 14.48
C ASP A 39 9.85 0.92 13.83
N THR A 40 8.53 0.78 13.94
CA THR A 40 7.76 -0.30 13.30
C THR A 40 7.84 -0.17 11.78
N TYR A 41 7.62 1.04 11.25
CA TYR A 41 7.70 1.28 9.81
C TYR A 41 9.12 1.07 9.27
N GLN A 42 10.16 1.45 10.02
CA GLN A 42 11.55 1.18 9.66
C GLN A 42 11.84 -0.32 9.56
N GLY A 43 11.37 -1.13 10.51
CA GLY A 43 11.50 -2.59 10.45
C GLY A 43 10.80 -3.18 9.23
N TYR A 44 9.58 -2.72 8.93
CA TYR A 44 8.87 -3.11 7.71
C TYR A 44 9.63 -2.72 6.43
N ALA A 45 10.14 -1.49 6.35
CA ALA A 45 10.90 -1.03 5.18
C ALA A 45 12.20 -1.83 4.96
N ALA A 46 12.87 -2.23 6.05
CA ALA A 46 14.05 -3.10 5.98
C ALA A 46 13.69 -4.49 5.43
N ALA A 47 12.61 -5.11 5.93
CA ALA A 47 12.12 -6.39 5.41
C ALA A 47 11.76 -6.33 3.93
N VAL A 48 11.10 -5.24 3.49
CA VAL A 48 10.83 -5.00 2.06
C VAL A 48 12.13 -4.87 1.27
N ARG A 49 13.15 -4.18 1.79
CA ARG A 49 14.44 -4.08 1.10
C ARG A 49 15.10 -5.45 0.94
N GLU A 50 15.01 -6.31 1.95
CA GLU A 50 15.54 -7.68 1.91
C GLU A 50 14.81 -8.56 0.89
N GLU A 51 13.48 -8.50 0.82
CA GLU A 51 12.67 -9.26 -0.15
C GLU A 51 13.05 -8.91 -1.59
N TYR A 52 13.31 -7.62 -1.85
CA TYR A 52 13.74 -7.13 -3.16
C TYR A 52 15.27 -6.98 -3.28
N ALA A 53 16.06 -7.72 -2.49
CA ALA A 53 17.53 -7.63 -2.51
C ALA A 53 18.15 -7.84 -3.91
N PHE A 54 17.46 -8.59 -4.78
CA PHE A 54 17.87 -8.83 -6.17
C PHE A 54 17.66 -7.62 -7.10
N VAL A 55 16.88 -6.62 -6.68
CA VAL A 55 16.65 -5.37 -7.44
C VAL A 55 17.78 -4.39 -7.14
N PRO A 56 18.37 -3.75 -8.17
CA PRO A 56 19.38 -2.69 -7.98
C PRO A 56 18.85 -1.55 -7.11
N ASP A 57 19.73 -0.98 -6.28
CA ASP A 57 19.35 0.03 -5.28
C ASP A 57 18.62 1.24 -5.90
N ASP A 58 19.10 1.77 -7.02
CA ASP A 58 18.50 2.94 -7.67
C ASP A 58 17.08 2.62 -8.17
N ALA A 59 16.89 1.47 -8.83
CA ALA A 59 15.59 1.02 -9.30
C ALA A 59 14.61 0.75 -8.14
N PHE A 60 15.09 0.17 -7.04
CA PHE A 60 14.28 -0.04 -5.85
C PHE A 60 13.83 1.29 -5.24
N ARG A 61 14.75 2.26 -5.11
CA ARG A 61 14.45 3.59 -4.54
C ARG A 61 13.44 4.34 -5.40
N GLU A 62 13.64 4.36 -6.71
CA GLU A 62 12.71 4.99 -7.66
C GLU A 62 11.32 4.34 -7.60
N GLY A 63 11.26 3.01 -7.67
CA GLY A 63 10.01 2.26 -7.60
C GLY A 63 9.27 2.46 -6.29
N ARG A 64 9.98 2.38 -5.15
CA ARG A 64 9.38 2.58 -3.83
C ARG A 64 8.87 4.01 -3.65
N ALA A 65 9.61 5.01 -4.13
CA ALA A 65 9.18 6.39 -4.08
C ALA A 65 7.93 6.64 -4.95
N ALA A 66 7.84 5.99 -6.12
CA ALA A 66 6.66 6.08 -6.98
C ALA A 66 5.42 5.47 -6.31
N VAL A 67 5.55 4.30 -5.69
CA VAL A 67 4.45 3.65 -4.93
C VAL A 67 3.99 4.55 -3.78
N LEU A 68 4.90 5.04 -2.94
CA LEU A 68 4.54 5.90 -1.80
C LEU A 68 3.87 7.19 -2.26
N ARG A 69 4.28 7.75 -3.41
CA ARG A 69 3.63 8.95 -3.96
C ARG A 69 2.24 8.67 -4.48
N HIS A 70 2.06 7.56 -5.18
CA HIS A 70 0.74 7.12 -5.62
C HIS A 70 -0.21 6.97 -4.43
N LEU A 71 0.22 6.34 -3.34
CA LEU A 71 -0.58 6.17 -2.13
C LEU A 71 -0.89 7.50 -1.42
N LEU A 72 0.00 8.49 -1.50
CA LEU A 72 -0.24 9.84 -0.96
C LEU A 72 -1.22 10.66 -1.80
N ASP A 73 -1.24 10.42 -3.12
CA ASP A 73 -2.11 11.12 -4.07
C ASP A 73 -3.50 10.45 -4.19
N SER A 74 -3.62 9.18 -3.83
CA SER A 74 -4.91 8.48 -3.71
C SER A 74 -5.73 9.04 -2.55
N PRO A 75 -7.08 9.04 -2.64
CA PRO A 75 -7.93 9.47 -1.55
C PRO A 75 -7.61 8.64 -0.30
N ALA A 76 -7.37 9.31 0.82
CA ALA A 76 -7.27 8.63 2.11
C ALA A 76 -8.60 7.90 2.34
N CYS A 77 -8.53 6.58 2.53
CA CYS A 77 -9.67 5.84 3.06
C CYS A 77 -10.02 6.38 4.45
N SER A 78 -11.32 6.43 4.75
CA SER A 78 -11.90 7.33 5.75
C SER A 78 -11.76 6.85 7.19
#